data_AF-A0A452VC93-F1
#
_entry.id   AF-A0A452VC93-F1
#
_cell.length_a   1.000
_cell.length_b   1.000
_cell.length_c   1.000
_cell.angle_alpha   90.00
_cell.angle_beta   90.00
_cell.angle_gamma   90.00
#
_symmetry.space_group_name_H-M   'P 1'
#
loop_
_entity.id
_entity.type
_entity.pdbx_description
1 polymer ?
#
loop_
_entity_poly.entity_id
_entity_poly.type
_entity_poly.pdbx_seq_one_letter_code
_entity_poly.pdbx_strand_id
1 'polypeptide(L)'
;MLQLQDRISSIVGCHCPGPCAKPLNTRVQLKLQVPLWVDLILTAAAQGIGRAAALAFAREGAKVIATDINESKLQELEEYPGIQIRTLDVTKKKQIDQFASEIERLDVLFNLASFVHHGTILDCEEKDWNFSMNLNVRSMYLMIKAFLPKLCPERHAQRGEVIYLGH
;
A
#
# COMPACT_ATOMS: atom_id res chain seq x y z
N MET A 1 -13.43 5.15 -1.20
CA MET A 1 -12.94 5.99 -2.32
C MET A 1 -12.51 7.37 -1.83
N LEU A 2 -13.40 8.17 -1.20
CA LEU A 2 -13.03 9.48 -0.63
C LEU A 2 -11.89 9.42 0.41
N GLN A 3 -11.98 8.53 1.40
CA GLN A 3 -10.89 8.35 2.40
C GLN A 3 -9.55 7.90 1.80
N LEU A 4 -9.58 7.20 0.67
CA LEU A 4 -8.37 6.78 -0.03
C LEU A 4 -7.76 7.99 -0.76
N GLN A 5 -8.58 8.79 -1.44
CA GLN A 5 -8.13 10.03 -2.09
C GLN A 5 -7.57 11.03 -1.07
N ASP A 6 -8.18 11.15 0.11
CA ASP A 6 -7.68 12.04 1.17
C ASP A 6 -6.32 11.60 1.71
N ARG A 7 -6.12 10.28 1.92
CA ARG A 7 -4.83 9.71 2.35
C ARG A 7 -3.76 9.76 1.26
N ILE A 8 -4.12 9.51 0.01
CA ILE A 8 -3.18 9.70 -1.11
C ILE A 8 -2.82 11.20 -1.19
N SER A 9 -3.78 12.12 -0.96
CA SER A 9 -3.49 13.56 -0.92
C SER A 9 -2.56 13.95 0.23
N SER A 10 -2.63 13.28 1.39
CA SER A 10 -1.71 13.55 2.51
C SER A 10 -0.29 13.04 2.28
N ILE A 11 -0.12 11.90 1.58
CA ILE A 11 1.19 11.40 1.15
C ILE A 11 1.86 12.39 0.18
N VAL A 12 1.03 13.03 -0.67
CA VAL A 12 1.46 13.88 -1.79
C VAL A 12 1.54 15.36 -1.41
N GLY A 13 0.98 15.75 -0.27
CA GLY A 13 0.95 17.13 0.21
C GLY A 13 2.34 17.65 0.56
N CYS A 14 2.97 18.38 -0.36
CA CYS A 14 4.17 19.17 -0.09
C CYS A 14 3.86 20.23 0.99
N HIS A 15 4.15 19.94 2.25
CA HIS A 15 4.34 21.00 3.25
C HIS A 15 5.73 21.59 3.07
N CYS A 16 5.85 22.53 2.14
CA CYS A 16 7.07 23.31 1.94
C CYS A 16 7.20 24.29 3.13
N PRO A 17 8.27 24.25 3.96
CA PRO A 17 8.42 25.14 5.11
C PRO A 17 8.89 26.56 4.72
N GLY A 18 8.60 27.00 3.49
CA GLY A 18 8.99 28.30 2.95
C GLY A 18 7.78 29.11 2.45
N PRO A 19 7.94 30.42 2.19
CA PRO A 19 6.85 31.39 2.01
C PRO A 19 6.15 31.31 0.64
N CYS A 20 6.00 30.11 0.06
CA CYS A 20 5.31 29.91 -1.22
C CYS A 20 3.85 29.48 -1.02
N ALA A 21 3.09 30.27 -0.25
CA ALA A 21 1.64 30.10 -0.16
C ALA A 21 0.98 30.98 -1.24
N LYS A 22 0.55 30.38 -2.35
CA LYS A 22 -0.40 31.02 -3.27
C LYS A 22 -1.84 30.62 -2.87
N PRO A 23 -2.81 31.55 -2.91
CA PRO A 23 -4.15 31.30 -2.42
C PRO A 23 -4.90 30.34 -3.35
N LEU A 24 -5.46 29.27 -2.79
CA LEU A 24 -6.34 28.32 -3.49
C LEU A 24 -7.75 28.93 -3.60
N ASN A 25 -8.14 29.28 -4.83
CA ASN A 25 -9.52 29.64 -5.16
C ASN A 25 -10.30 28.40 -5.63
N THR A 26 -11.56 28.33 -5.20
CA THR A 26 -12.53 27.24 -5.28
C THR A 26 -12.84 26.76 -6.69
N ARG A 27 -12.28 25.60 -7.07
CA ARG A 27 -12.83 24.56 -7.99
C ARG A 27 -11.76 23.47 -8.14
N VAL A 28 -11.55 22.69 -7.08
CA VAL A 28 -10.48 21.70 -7.03
C VAL A 28 -10.98 20.39 -7.65
N GLN A 29 -10.75 20.20 -8.95
CA GLN A 29 -10.42 18.86 -9.43
C GLN A 29 -9.09 18.52 -8.76
N LEU A 30 -9.11 17.67 -7.72
CA LEU A 30 -7.91 17.17 -7.08
C LEU A 30 -7.14 16.34 -8.11
N LYS A 31 -6.24 16.97 -8.85
CA LYS A 31 -5.11 16.28 -9.48
C LYS A 31 -4.16 15.91 -8.35
N LEU A 32 -4.20 14.65 -7.92
CA LEU A 32 -3.24 14.11 -6.98
C LEU A 32 -1.90 13.94 -7.70
N GLN A 33 -1.13 15.01 -7.89
CA GLN A 33 0.19 14.91 -8.53
C GLN A 33 1.18 14.18 -7.64
N VAL A 34 1.15 12.85 -7.64
CA VAL A 34 2.19 12.04 -7.03
C VAL A 34 3.48 12.35 -7.79
N PRO A 35 4.56 12.74 -7.11
CA PRO A 35 5.78 13.00 -7.84
C PRO A 35 6.37 11.69 -8.36
N LEU A 36 6.98 11.73 -9.56
CA LEU A 36 7.51 10.59 -10.34
C LEU A 36 8.55 9.70 -9.63
N TRP A 37 8.89 9.98 -8.38
CA TRP A 37 9.95 9.32 -7.61
C TRP A 37 9.44 8.46 -6.45
N VAL A 38 8.13 8.37 -6.23
CA VAL A 38 7.55 7.56 -5.14
C VAL A 38 7.62 6.06 -5.50
N ASP A 39 8.40 5.32 -4.74
CA ASP A 39 8.45 3.86 -4.76
C ASP A 39 7.45 3.30 -3.73
N LEU A 40 6.43 2.57 -4.19
CA LEU A 40 5.30 2.06 -3.39
C LEU A 40 5.23 0.54 -3.45
N ILE A 41 5.08 -0.11 -2.30
CA ILE A 41 4.70 -1.53 -2.21
C ILE A 41 3.29 -1.60 -1.63
N LEU A 42 2.42 -2.39 -2.25
CA LEU A 42 1.09 -2.67 -1.70
C LEU A 42 0.71 -4.15 -1.77
N THR A 43 -0.08 -4.59 -0.81
CA THR A 43 -0.59 -5.97 -0.70
C THR A 43 -2.03 -6.08 -1.18
N ALA A 44 -2.53 -7.30 -1.41
CA ALA A 44 -3.88 -7.58 -1.90
C ALA A 44 -4.27 -6.79 -3.18
N ALA A 45 -3.33 -6.70 -4.12
CA ALA A 45 -3.45 -5.86 -5.31
C ALA A 45 -4.32 -6.46 -6.44
N ALA A 46 -4.65 -7.74 -6.41
CA ALA A 46 -5.32 -8.40 -7.53
C ALA A 46 -6.78 -7.95 -7.73
N GLN A 47 -7.42 -7.41 -6.68
CA GLN A 47 -8.82 -6.98 -6.75
C GLN A 47 -9.17 -5.87 -5.74
N GLY A 48 -10.40 -5.36 -5.83
CA GLY A 48 -10.97 -4.44 -4.85
C GLY A 48 -10.16 -3.14 -4.67
N ILE A 49 -9.97 -2.74 -3.42
CA ILE A 49 -9.27 -1.49 -3.08
C ILE A 49 -7.79 -1.55 -3.45
N GLY A 50 -7.12 -2.71 -3.30
CA GLY A 50 -5.71 -2.85 -3.68
C GLY A 50 -5.48 -2.64 -5.16
N ARG A 51 -6.33 -3.25 -6.01
CA ARG A 51 -6.27 -3.02 -7.47
C ARG A 51 -6.51 -1.56 -7.82
N ALA A 52 -7.55 -0.96 -7.26
CA ALA A 52 -7.89 0.44 -7.52
C ALA A 52 -6.77 1.39 -7.07
N ALA A 53 -6.14 1.12 -5.92
CA ALA A 53 -5.01 1.89 -5.42
C ALA A 53 -3.79 1.74 -6.33
N ALA A 54 -3.41 0.52 -6.73
CA ALA A 54 -2.28 0.28 -7.63
C ALA A 54 -2.41 1.07 -8.93
N LEU A 55 -3.59 1.00 -9.57
CA LEU A 55 -3.88 1.72 -10.79
C LEU A 55 -3.88 3.25 -10.58
N ALA A 56 -4.42 3.74 -9.47
CA ALA A 56 -4.44 5.17 -9.16
C ALA A 56 -3.02 5.71 -8.97
N PHE A 57 -2.18 5.04 -8.17
CA PHE A 57 -0.81 5.46 -7.94
C PHE A 57 0.05 5.41 -9.22
N ALA A 58 -0.11 4.36 -10.03
CA ALA A 58 0.60 4.25 -11.30
C ALA A 58 0.21 5.37 -12.29
N ARG A 59 -1.08 5.71 -12.36
CA ARG A 59 -1.57 6.82 -13.20
C ARG A 59 -0.99 8.18 -12.80
N GLU A 60 -0.73 8.36 -11.52
CA GLU A 60 -0.09 9.58 -11.00
C GLU A 60 1.45 9.53 -11.10
N GLY A 61 2.03 8.45 -11.64
CA GLY A 61 3.47 8.36 -11.95
C GLY A 61 4.33 7.70 -10.86
N ALA A 62 3.73 7.08 -9.85
CA ALA A 62 4.48 6.28 -8.88
C ALA A 62 5.02 4.99 -9.51
N LYS A 63 6.12 4.48 -8.96
CA LYS A 63 6.60 3.12 -9.24
C LYS A 63 5.96 2.18 -8.22
N VAL A 64 5.07 1.32 -8.70
CA VAL A 64 4.23 0.47 -7.86
C VAL A 64 4.69 -0.97 -7.97
N ILE A 65 5.01 -1.59 -6.83
CA ILE A 65 5.15 -3.05 -6.73
C ILE A 65 3.85 -3.59 -6.12
N ALA A 66 3.01 -4.14 -6.99
CA ALA A 66 1.72 -4.73 -6.66
C ALA A 66 1.88 -6.19 -6.25
N THR A 67 1.41 -6.55 -5.05
CA THR A 67 1.54 -7.91 -4.53
C THR A 67 0.22 -8.54 -4.15
N ASP A 68 0.07 -9.84 -4.41
CA ASP A 68 -1.11 -10.63 -4.08
C ASP A 68 -0.76 -12.12 -4.03
N ILE A 69 -1.62 -12.94 -3.44
CA ILE A 69 -1.53 -14.41 -3.50
C ILE A 69 -2.13 -14.97 -4.79
N ASN A 70 -3.07 -14.26 -5.42
CA ASN A 70 -3.73 -14.67 -6.64
C ASN A 70 -2.94 -14.19 -7.87
N GLU A 71 -1.95 -15.00 -8.28
CA GLU A 71 -1.08 -14.71 -9.41
C GLU A 71 -1.85 -14.46 -10.71
N SER A 72 -2.87 -15.27 -11.02
CA SER A 72 -3.62 -15.15 -12.28
C SER A 72 -4.31 -13.79 -12.46
N LYS A 73 -4.94 -13.28 -11.39
CA LYS A 73 -5.56 -11.95 -11.41
C LYS A 73 -4.54 -10.83 -11.29
N LEU A 74 -3.42 -11.08 -10.60
CA LEU A 74 -2.35 -10.10 -10.44
C LEU A 74 -1.66 -9.82 -11.78
N GLN A 75 -1.50 -10.83 -12.64
CA GLN A 75 -0.96 -10.69 -14.01
C GLN A 75 -1.72 -9.68 -14.87
N GLU A 76 -3.02 -9.47 -14.62
CA GLU A 76 -3.80 -8.44 -15.30
C GLU A 76 -3.27 -7.01 -15.03
N LEU A 77 -2.39 -6.80 -14.04
CA LEU A 77 -1.80 -5.50 -13.75
C LEU A 77 -0.49 -5.22 -14.50
N GLU A 78 0.14 -6.22 -15.13
CA GLU A 78 1.41 -6.02 -15.86
C GLU A 78 1.26 -5.13 -17.10
N GLU A 79 0.05 -5.02 -17.66
CA GLU A 79 -0.23 -4.16 -18.81
C GLU A 79 -0.12 -2.67 -18.49
N TYR A 80 -0.12 -2.28 -17.21
CA TYR A 80 -0.13 -0.88 -16.78
C TYR A 80 1.29 -0.35 -16.56
N PRO A 81 1.69 0.73 -17.27
CA PRO A 81 2.98 1.36 -17.06
C PRO A 81 3.18 1.80 -15.60
N GLY A 82 4.38 1.58 -15.07
CA GLY A 82 4.73 1.93 -13.69
C GLY A 82 4.35 0.88 -12.66
N ILE A 83 3.66 -0.21 -13.05
CA ILE A 83 3.37 -1.34 -12.16
C ILE A 83 4.33 -2.50 -12.44
N GLN A 84 4.93 -3.03 -11.40
CA GLN A 84 5.59 -4.34 -11.35
C GLN A 84 4.79 -5.24 -10.43
N ILE A 85 4.66 -6.51 -10.79
CA ILE A 85 3.93 -7.47 -9.96
C ILE A 85 4.86 -8.40 -9.22
N ARG A 86 4.40 -8.89 -8.06
CA ARG A 86 5.07 -9.98 -7.34
C ARG A 86 4.05 -10.79 -6.54
N THR A 87 4.00 -12.09 -6.79
CA THR A 87 3.21 -13.00 -5.95
C THR A 87 3.78 -13.04 -4.53
N LEU A 88 2.93 -12.81 -3.53
CA LEU A 88 3.35 -12.75 -2.12
C LEU A 88 2.20 -13.19 -1.20
N ASP A 89 2.46 -14.23 -0.40
CA ASP A 89 1.63 -14.56 0.76
C ASP A 89 2.18 -13.84 2.01
N VAL A 90 1.46 -12.80 2.41
CA VAL A 90 1.80 -11.95 3.57
C VAL A 90 1.71 -12.67 4.92
N THR A 91 1.26 -13.92 4.97
CA THR A 91 1.32 -14.76 6.18
C THR A 91 2.63 -15.55 6.28
N LYS A 92 3.39 -15.66 5.16
CA LYS A 92 4.62 -16.45 5.04
C LYS A 92 5.85 -15.56 5.23
N LYS A 93 6.34 -15.51 6.48
CA LYS A 93 7.54 -14.72 6.85
C LYS A 93 8.72 -14.92 5.89
N LYS A 94 9.03 -16.16 5.48
CA LYS A 94 10.15 -16.43 4.55
C LYS A 94 10.00 -15.73 3.20
N GLN A 95 8.78 -15.66 2.65
CA GLN A 95 8.55 -14.96 1.38
C GLN A 95 8.72 -13.44 1.55
N ILE A 96 8.25 -12.89 2.68
CA ILE A 96 8.40 -11.47 3.03
C ILE A 96 9.87 -11.11 3.20
N ASP A 97 10.63 -11.90 3.97
CA ASP A 97 12.06 -11.65 4.21
C ASP A 97 12.84 -11.70 2.89
N GLN A 98 12.55 -12.68 2.03
CA GLN A 98 13.17 -12.81 0.71
C GLN A 98 12.86 -11.57 -0.14
N PHE A 99 11.59 -11.17 -0.21
CA PHE A 99 11.17 -9.98 -0.93
C PHE A 99 11.85 -8.71 -0.40
N ALA A 100 11.88 -8.51 0.91
CA ALA A 100 12.51 -7.34 1.51
C ALA A 100 14.03 -7.28 1.27
N SER A 101 14.69 -8.42 1.04
CA SER A 101 16.12 -8.44 0.70
C SER A 101 16.41 -7.93 -0.70
N GLU A 102 15.44 -8.05 -1.61
CA GLU A 102 15.52 -7.59 -3.01
C GLU A 102 15.18 -6.09 -3.15
N ILE A 103 14.59 -5.50 -2.12
CA ILE A 103 14.22 -4.09 -2.09
C ILE A 103 15.28 -3.30 -1.34
N GLU A 104 15.94 -2.38 -2.04
CA GLU A 104 16.95 -1.50 -1.46
C GLU A 104 16.31 -0.35 -0.67
N ARG A 105 15.27 0.26 -1.25
CA ARG A 105 14.59 1.44 -0.71
C ARG A 105 13.09 1.38 -0.96
N LEU A 106 12.33 2.02 -0.08
CA LEU A 106 10.88 2.15 -0.17
C LEU A 106 10.46 3.53 0.36
N ASP A 107 9.47 4.15 -0.26
CA ASP A 107 8.90 5.42 0.23
C ASP A 107 7.58 5.15 0.97
N VAL A 108 6.73 4.25 0.43
CA VAL A 108 5.42 3.93 1.02
C VAL A 108 5.17 2.42 1.07
N LEU A 109 4.70 1.93 2.21
CA LEU A 109 4.18 0.58 2.40
C LEU A 109 2.67 0.62 2.65
N PHE A 110 1.88 -0.02 1.78
CA PHE A 110 0.44 -0.08 1.91
C PHE A 110 -0.05 -1.50 2.23
N ASN A 111 -0.42 -1.74 3.48
CA ASN A 111 -0.97 -3.01 3.94
C ASN A 111 -2.48 -3.05 3.76
N LEU A 112 -2.94 -3.82 2.76
CA LEU A 112 -4.34 -3.91 2.36
C LEU A 112 -4.91 -5.34 2.47
N ALA A 113 -4.06 -6.35 2.65
CA ALA A 113 -4.49 -7.71 2.87
C ALA A 113 -5.33 -7.83 4.14
N SER A 114 -6.57 -8.25 3.96
CA SER A 114 -7.55 -8.40 5.03
C SER A 114 -8.61 -9.44 4.64
N PHE A 115 -9.16 -10.10 5.65
CA PHE A 115 -10.30 -11.01 5.55
C PHE A 115 -11.31 -10.68 6.64
N VAL A 116 -12.59 -10.65 6.26
CA VAL A 116 -13.69 -10.46 7.20
C VAL A 116 -14.41 -11.78 7.33
N HIS A 117 -14.34 -12.39 8.51
CA HIS A 117 -15.14 -13.57 8.82
C HIS A 117 -16.63 -13.20 8.81
N HIS A 118 -17.46 -14.07 8.25
CA HIS A 118 -18.91 -13.91 8.24
C HIS A 118 -19.51 -14.77 9.35
N GLY A 119 -20.14 -14.13 10.34
CA GLY A 119 -20.77 -14.82 11.46
C GLY A 119 -20.73 -13.98 12.73
N THR A 120 -21.41 -14.46 13.77
CA THR A 120 -21.27 -13.92 15.12
C THR A 120 -20.06 -14.53 15.82
N ILE A 121 -19.71 -14.03 17.01
CA ILE A 121 -18.65 -14.65 17.83
C ILE A 121 -18.96 -16.12 18.20
N LEU A 122 -20.23 -16.51 18.23
CA LEU A 122 -20.64 -17.89 18.50
C LEU A 122 -20.41 -18.82 17.30
N ASP A 123 -20.38 -18.26 16.10
CA ASP A 123 -20.16 -18.99 14.84
C ASP A 123 -18.67 -19.06 14.47
N CYS A 124 -17.83 -18.29 15.17
CA CYS A 124 -16.41 -18.16 14.91
C CYS A 124 -15.66 -19.34 15.56
N GLU A 125 -15.31 -20.34 14.75
CA GLU A 125 -14.42 -21.41 15.20
C GLU A 125 -13.00 -20.89 15.40
N GLU A 126 -12.22 -21.57 16.24
CA GLU A 126 -10.83 -21.20 16.52
C GLU A 126 -9.98 -21.09 15.24
N LYS A 127 -10.26 -21.92 14.22
CA LYS A 127 -9.55 -21.86 12.93
C LYS A 127 -9.79 -20.54 12.20
N ASP A 128 -11.01 -20.00 12.25
CA ASP A 128 -11.41 -18.79 11.55
C ASP A 128 -10.89 -17.55 12.28
N TRP A 129 -10.91 -17.61 13.62
CA TRP A 129 -10.26 -16.62 14.48
C TRP A 129 -8.75 -16.55 14.21
N ASN A 130 -8.07 -17.69 14.27
CA ASN A 130 -6.63 -17.78 14.06
C ASN A 130 -6.24 -17.33 12.65
N PHE A 131 -7.03 -17.67 11.64
CA PHE A 131 -6.83 -17.19 10.28
C PHE A 131 -6.96 -15.67 10.19
N SER A 132 -8.04 -15.10 10.74
CA SER A 132 -8.29 -13.65 10.73
C SER A 132 -7.17 -12.89 11.46
N MET A 133 -6.73 -13.36 12.63
CA MET A 133 -5.62 -12.74 13.37
C MET A 133 -4.28 -12.86 12.62
N ASN A 134 -4.04 -14.01 12.00
CA ASN A 134 -2.81 -14.23 11.23
C ASN A 134 -2.76 -13.33 9.97
N LEU A 135 -3.88 -13.18 9.27
CA LEU A 135 -3.95 -12.39 8.04
C LEU A 135 -4.11 -10.89 8.32
N ASN A 136 -4.95 -10.47 9.27
CA ASN A 136 -5.29 -9.05 9.44
C ASN A 136 -4.35 -8.32 10.39
N VAL A 137 -3.61 -9.03 11.25
CA VAL A 137 -2.75 -8.40 12.28
C VAL A 137 -1.31 -8.83 12.11
N ARG A 138 -1.05 -10.15 12.15
CA ARG A 138 0.32 -10.66 12.08
C ARG A 138 0.98 -10.35 10.74
N SER A 139 0.25 -10.36 9.64
CA SER A 139 0.80 -10.01 8.32
C SER A 139 1.40 -8.60 8.29
N MET A 140 0.71 -7.61 8.85
CA MET A 140 1.19 -6.22 8.94
C MET A 140 2.43 -6.12 9.81
N TYR A 141 2.43 -6.79 10.96
CA TYR A 141 3.62 -6.88 11.80
C TYR A 141 4.83 -7.39 11.00
N LEU A 142 4.65 -8.46 10.21
CA LEU A 142 5.73 -9.03 9.41
C LEU A 142 6.21 -8.07 8.32
N MET A 143 5.28 -7.49 7.55
CA MET A 143 5.58 -6.56 6.47
C MET A 143 6.28 -5.31 7.00
N ILE A 144 5.75 -4.69 8.07
CA ILE A 144 6.35 -3.51 8.70
C ILE A 144 7.74 -3.85 9.22
N LYS A 145 7.91 -4.96 9.95
CA LYS A 145 9.22 -5.34 10.49
C LYS A 145 10.27 -5.53 9.38
N ALA A 146 9.86 -6.05 8.22
CA ALA A 146 10.76 -6.30 7.10
C ALA A 146 11.09 -5.03 6.30
N PHE A 147 10.11 -4.15 6.08
CA PHE A 147 10.25 -2.98 5.19
C PHE A 147 10.53 -1.66 5.92
N LEU A 148 10.24 -1.55 7.22
CA LEU A 148 10.52 -0.34 8.00
C LEU A 148 12.00 0.07 7.94
N PRO A 149 13.00 -0.83 8.01
CA PRO A 149 14.40 -0.45 7.84
C PRO A 149 14.75 0.07 6.43
N LYS A 150 13.90 -0.19 5.44
CA LYS A 150 14.06 0.25 4.03
C LYS A 150 13.37 1.57 3.73
N LEU A 151 12.53 2.05 4.66
CA LEU A 151 11.88 3.35 4.54
C LEU A 151 12.93 4.44 4.72
N CYS A 152 13.19 5.19 3.65
CA CYS A 152 14.28 6.18 3.62
C CYS A 152 13.73 7.61 3.69
N PRO A 153 14.03 8.39 4.75
CA PRO A 153 13.52 9.75 4.92
C PRO A 153 14.31 10.84 4.16
N GLU A 154 15.34 10.49 3.39
CA GLU A 154 16.35 11.47 2.96
C GLU A 154 16.11 12.11 1.58
N ARG A 155 15.18 11.60 0.76
CA ARG A 155 14.95 12.11 -0.61
C ARG A 155 13.93 13.26 -0.73
N HIS A 156 13.76 14.07 0.31
CA HIS A 156 12.79 15.19 0.42
C HIS A 156 11.41 14.84 0.98
N ALA A 157 11.05 13.56 1.10
CA ALA A 157 10.03 13.12 2.05
C ALA A 157 10.69 12.92 3.41
N GLN A 158 10.51 13.85 4.36
CA GLN A 158 11.03 13.69 5.73
C GLN A 158 10.45 12.46 6.48
N ARG A 159 9.65 11.60 5.82
CA ARG A 159 8.91 10.48 6.41
C ARG A 159 8.66 9.40 5.35
N GLY A 160 9.03 8.15 5.65
CA GLY A 160 8.42 7.00 5.00
C GLY A 160 7.08 6.70 5.65
N GLU A 161 6.08 6.29 4.88
CA GLU A 161 4.71 6.10 5.37
C GLU A 161 4.26 4.64 5.31
N VAL A 162 3.63 4.19 6.39
CA VAL A 162 2.94 2.90 6.45
C VAL A 162 1.45 3.17 6.56
N ILE A 163 0.68 2.70 5.59
CA ILE A 163 -0.77 2.88 5.56
C ILE A 163 -1.44 1.52 5.76
N TYR A 164 -2.45 1.52 6.62
CA TYR A 164 -3.27 0.36 6.96
C TYR A 164 -4.74 0.63 6.64
N LEU A 165 -5.41 -0.37 6.06
CA LEU A 165 -6.87 -0.43 6.04
C LEU A 165 -7.39 -1.32 7.17
N GLY A 166 -7.78 -0.68 8.27
CA GLY A 166 -8.66 -1.27 9.27
C GLY A 166 -10.11 -0.97 8.90
N HIS A 167 -10.99 -1.96 9.04
CA HIS A 167 -12.43 -1.79 8.90
C HIS A 167 -13.12 -1.97 10.25
#